data_AF-A0A3Q0IVR5-F1
#
_entry.id   AF-A0A3Q0IVR5-F1
#
_cell.length_a   1.000
_cell.length_b   1.000
_cell.length_c   1.000
_cell.angle_alpha   90.00
_cell.angle_beta   90.00
_cell.angle_gamma   90.00
#
_symmetry.space_group_name_H-M   'P 1'
#
loop_
_entity.id
_entity.type
_entity.pdbx_description
1 polymer ?
#
loop_
_entity_poly.entity_id
_entity_poly.type
_entity_poly.pdbx_seq_one_letter_code
_entity_poly.pdbx_strand_id
1 'polypeptide(L)'
;MIVLEFLSLEEDVQDLGASVILDATNFTLKIMKWCTPYKMKTIMRFLQDCIPMRFVAFHVVNAPFIFNAFFTAMKPFMREGFKSKVSRLPLGLSGAGKSQ
;
A
#
# COMPACT_ATOMS: atom_id res chain seq x y z
N MET A 1 1.75 12.08 4.55
CA MET A 1 0.62 12.41 5.44
C MET A 1 -0.23 13.50 4.82
N ILE A 2 0.34 14.68 4.52
CA ILE A 2 -0.34 15.81 3.85
C ILE A 2 -1.04 15.43 2.54
N VAL A 3 -0.41 14.62 1.67
CA VAL A 3 -1.02 14.21 0.39
C VAL A 3 -2.32 13.43 0.59
N LEU A 4 -2.34 12.51 1.55
CA LEU A 4 -3.54 11.71 1.80
C LEU A 4 -4.64 12.55 2.47
N GLU A 5 -4.26 13.51 3.31
CA GLU A 5 -5.19 14.47 3.91
C GLU A 5 -5.85 15.34 2.83
N PHE A 6 -5.06 15.90 1.91
CA PHE A 6 -5.58 16.63 0.76
C PHE A 6 -6.53 15.77 -0.09
N LEU A 7 -6.11 14.56 -0.45
CA LEU A 7 -6.95 13.62 -1.20
C LEU A 7 -8.22 13.20 -0.43
N SER A 8 -8.22 13.24 0.90
CA SER A 8 -9.43 12.93 1.67
C SER A 8 -10.49 14.03 1.59
N LEU A 9 -10.13 15.23 1.13
CA LEU A 9 -11.06 16.34 0.93
C LEU A 9 -11.72 16.33 -0.45
N GLU A 10 -11.20 15.55 -1.40
CA GLU A 10 -11.74 15.43 -2.75
C GLU A 10 -13.00 14.54 -2.74
N GLU A 11 -14.13 15.06 -3.22
CA GLU A 11 -15.43 14.38 -3.23
C GLU A 11 -15.37 13.06 -4.02
N ASP A 12 -14.76 13.08 -5.21
CA ASP A 12 -14.55 11.89 -6.04
C ASP A 12 -13.80 10.78 -5.28
N VAL A 13 -12.83 11.14 -4.44
CA VAL A 13 -12.04 10.18 -3.65
C VAL A 13 -12.86 9.64 -2.48
N GLN A 14 -13.73 10.44 -1.88
CA GLN A 14 -14.64 9.99 -0.83
C GLN A 14 -15.64 8.97 -1.38
N ASP A 15 -16.18 9.21 -2.58
CA ASP A 15 -17.15 8.34 -3.24
C ASP A 15 -16.50 7.07 -3.81
N LEU A 16 -15.44 7.20 -4.61
CA LEU A 16 -14.82 6.08 -5.33
C LEU A 16 -13.76 5.33 -4.53
N GLY A 17 -13.15 6.01 -3.55
CA GLY A 17 -11.99 5.52 -2.82
C GLY A 17 -10.68 5.65 -3.61
N ALA A 18 -9.56 5.32 -2.96
CA ALA A 18 -8.23 5.43 -3.54
C ALA A 18 -7.56 4.06 -3.74
N SER A 19 -6.93 3.87 -4.91
CA SER A 19 -6.02 2.76 -5.19
C SER A 19 -4.57 3.24 -5.16
N VAL A 20 -3.72 2.53 -4.45
CA VAL A 20 -2.31 2.91 -4.25
C VAL A 20 -1.42 1.96 -5.03
N ILE A 21 -0.54 2.50 -5.87
CA ILE A 21 0.51 1.74 -6.55
C ILE A 21 1.85 2.01 -5.85
N LEU A 22 2.49 0.93 -5.40
CA LEU A 22 3.80 0.92 -4.74
C LEU A 22 4.82 0.32 -5.69
N ASP A 23 5.65 1.17 -6.29
CA ASP A 23 6.81 0.73 -7.07
C ASP A 23 7.96 0.35 -6.14
N ALA A 24 8.32 -0.93 -6.15
CA ALA A 24 9.36 -1.49 -5.32
C ALA A 24 10.66 -1.79 -6.08
N THR A 25 10.85 -1.27 -7.30
CA THR A 25 12.05 -1.50 -8.14
C THR A 25 13.36 -1.30 -7.38
N ASN A 26 13.43 -0.25 -6.55
CA ASN A 26 14.63 0.10 -5.77
C ASN A 26 14.52 -0.30 -4.29
N PHE A 27 13.70 -1.29 -3.97
CA PHE A 27 13.55 -1.75 -2.59
C PHE A 27 14.78 -2.55 -2.15
N THR A 28 15.54 -2.00 -1.20
CA THR A 28 16.81 -2.58 -0.73
C THR A 28 16.81 -2.84 0.77
N LEU A 29 17.77 -3.65 1.24
CA LEU A 29 18.00 -3.88 2.67
C LEU A 29 18.26 -2.58 3.45
N LYS A 30 18.80 -1.54 2.80
CA LYS A 30 19.01 -0.23 3.45
C LYS A 30 17.68 0.39 3.88
N ILE A 31 16.64 0.27 3.05
CA ILE A 31 15.29 0.73 3.38
C ILE A 31 14.72 -0.11 4.53
N MET A 32 14.90 -1.43 4.49
CA MET A 32 14.42 -2.32 5.56
C MET A 32 14.99 -2.01 6.94
N LYS A 33 16.24 -1.52 7.04
CA LYS A 33 16.83 -1.12 8.33
C LYS A 33 16.02 -0.02 9.04
N TRP A 34 15.30 0.80 8.28
CA TRP A 34 14.43 1.85 8.83
C TRP A 34 13.04 1.34 9.22
N CYS A 35 12.65 0.15 8.77
CA CYS A 35 11.37 -0.49 9.04
C CYS A 35 11.39 -1.23 10.39
N THR A 36 11.51 -0.49 11.48
CA THR A 36 11.39 -1.07 12.82
C THR A 36 9.93 -1.49 13.09
N PRO A 37 9.69 -2.51 13.94
CA PRO A 37 8.32 -2.97 14.25
C PRO A 37 7.40 -1.84 14.73
N TYR A 38 7.93 -0.91 15.53
CA TYR A 38 7.18 0.27 15.99
C TYR A 38 6.73 1.15 14.81
N LYS A 39 7.63 1.49 13.89
CA LYS A 39 7.31 2.31 12.71
C LYS A 39 6.30 1.62 11.79
N MET A 40 6.47 0.32 11.58
CA MET A 40 5.55 -0.50 10.77
C MET A 40 4.14 -0.51 11.37
N LYS A 41 4.02 -0.74 12.69
CA LYS A 41 2.75 -0.68 13.41
C LYS A 41 2.10 0.70 13.28
N THR A 42 2.88 1.77 13.44
CA THR A 42 2.37 3.15 13.33
C THR A 42 1.83 3.44 11.93
N ILE A 43 2.55 3.07 10.87
CA ILE A 43 2.09 3.27 9.49
C ILE A 43 0.82 2.44 9.21
N MET A 44 0.78 1.18 9.65
CA MET A 44 -0.39 0.33 9.45
C MET A 44 -1.61 0.81 10.23
N ARG A 45 -1.44 1.32 11.45
CA ARG A 45 -2.53 1.97 12.19
C ARG A 45 -2.99 3.22 11.45
N PHE A 46 -2.06 4.04 10.96
CA PHE A 46 -2.41 5.25 10.22
C PHE A 46 -3.27 4.95 8.99
N LEU A 47 -2.86 3.97 8.16
CA LEU A 47 -3.60 3.59 6.94
C LEU A 47 -4.94 2.90 7.22
N GLN A 48 -5.13 2.29 8.41
CA GLN A 48 -6.35 1.55 8.72
C GLN A 48 -7.34 2.31 9.61
N ASP A 49 -6.87 3.25 10.44
CA ASP A 49 -7.68 3.85 11.51
C ASP A 49 -7.64 5.38 11.57
N CYS A 50 -6.60 6.03 11.04
CA CYS A 50 -6.35 7.45 11.36
C CYS A 50 -6.73 8.43 10.25
N ILE A 51 -7.11 7.93 9.07
CA ILE A 51 -7.53 8.79 7.97
C ILE A 51 -8.92 8.37 7.47
N PRO A 52 -9.87 9.31 7.28
CA PRO A 52 -11.20 9.00 6.79
C PRO A 52 -11.19 8.78 5.26
N MET A 53 -10.44 7.79 4.80
CA MET A 53 -10.30 7.46 3.39
C MET A 53 -10.54 5.97 3.14
N ARG A 54 -11.30 5.66 2.10
CA ARG A 54 -11.52 4.28 1.65
C ARG A 54 -10.41 3.84 0.71
N PHE A 55 -9.50 3.01 1.19
CA PHE A 55 -8.56 2.32 0.30
C PHE A 55 -9.27 1.16 -0.42
N VAL A 56 -9.23 1.17 -1.75
CA VAL A 56 -9.79 0.12 -2.61
C VAL A 56 -8.77 -1.01 -2.77
N ALA A 57 -7.55 -0.67 -3.20
CA ALA A 57 -6.49 -1.63 -3.43
C ALA A 57 -5.10 -1.04 -3.16
N PHE A 58 -4.17 -1.91 -2.78
CA PHE A 58 -2.73 -1.65 -2.73
C PHE A 58 -2.03 -2.58 -3.69
N HIS A 59 -1.48 -2.03 -4.77
CA HIS A 59 -0.78 -2.77 -5.80
C HIS A 59 0.71 -2.59 -5.64
N VAL A 60 1.44 -3.68 -5.42
CA VAL A 60 2.89 -3.66 -5.38
C VAL A 60 3.42 -4.12 -6.74
N VAL A 61 4.20 -3.27 -7.41
CA VAL A 61 4.85 -3.56 -8.70
C VAL A 61 6.37 -3.67 -8.54
N ASN A 62 7.02 -4.40 -9.45
CA ASN A 62 8.49 -4.49 -9.54
C ASN A 62 9.19 -4.92 -8.24
N ALA A 63 8.53 -5.75 -7.43
CA ALA A 63 9.04 -6.04 -6.09
C ALA A 63 10.12 -7.14 -6.08
N PRO A 64 11.33 -6.84 -5.58
CA PRO A 64 12.42 -7.80 -5.53
C PRO A 64 12.14 -8.91 -4.50
N PHE A 65 12.94 -9.98 -4.55
CA PHE A 65 12.79 -11.13 -3.65
C PHE A 65 12.78 -10.71 -2.17
N ILE A 66 13.64 -9.76 -1.78
CA ILE A 66 13.76 -9.27 -0.41
C ILE A 66 12.47 -8.60 0.12
N PHE A 67 11.62 -8.08 -0.76
CA PHE A 67 10.33 -7.51 -0.37
C PHE A 67 9.40 -8.55 0.28
N ASN A 68 9.54 -9.84 -0.04
CA ASN A 68 8.71 -10.89 0.57
C ASN A 68 8.93 -10.99 2.08
N ALA A 69 10.19 -10.85 2.53
CA ALA A 69 10.53 -10.83 3.94
C ALA A 69 9.94 -9.60 4.63
N PHE A 70 10.06 -8.43 4.01
CA PHE A 70 9.44 -7.20 4.48
C PHE A 70 7.91 -7.31 4.59
N PHE A 71 7.24 -7.79 3.54
CA PHE A 71 5.79 -7.97 3.54
C PHE A 71 5.35 -8.94 4.63
N THR A 72 6.08 -10.05 4.81
CA THR A 72 5.80 -11.02 5.88
C THR A 72 5.91 -10.39 7.26
N ALA A 73 6.92 -9.53 7.49
CA ALA A 73 7.05 -8.78 8.73
C ALA A 73 5.93 -7.74 8.94
N MET A 74 5.32 -7.24 7.87
CA MET A 74 4.17 -6.31 7.93
C MET A 74 2.84 -7.00 8.26
N LYS A 75 2.65 -8.27 7.84
CA LYS A 75 1.39 -9.02 7.99
C LYS A 75 0.76 -9.01 9.40
N PRO A 76 1.53 -9.09 10.52
CA PRO A 76 0.95 -9.07 11.87
C PRO A 76 0.21 -7.77 12.21
N PHE A 77 0.52 -6.67 11.51
CA PHE A 77 -0.08 -5.36 11.75
C PHE A 77 -1.26 -5.06 10.80
N MET A 78 -1.55 -5.98 9.87
CA MET A 78 -2.66 -5.85 8.91
C MET A 78 -3.89 -6.59 9.42
N ARG A 79 -5.06 -5.94 9.39
CA ARG A 79 -6.35 -6.61 9.58
C ARG A 79 -6.73 -7.39 8.33
N GLU A 80 -7.66 -8.34 8.47
CA GLU A 80 -8.09 -9.19 7.36
C GLU A 80 -8.61 -8.39 6.16
N GLY A 81 -9.43 -7.37 6.41
CA GLY A 81 -9.93 -6.48 5.36
C GLY A 81 -8.86 -5.60 4.70
N PHE A 82 -7.69 -5.41 5.32
CA PHE A 82 -6.56 -4.76 4.67
C PHE A 82 -5.76 -5.77 3.83
N LYS A 83 -5.55 -6.99 4.34
CA LYS A 83 -4.84 -8.06 3.62
C LYS A 83 -5.50 -8.39 2.29
N SER A 84 -6.84 -8.41 2.23
CA SER A 84 -7.59 -8.68 1.00
C SER A 84 -7.41 -7.62 -0.08
N LYS A 85 -6.98 -6.41 0.30
CA LYS A 85 -6.76 -5.27 -0.61
C LYS A 85 -5.33 -5.22 -1.17
N VAL A 86 -4.40 -5.97 -0.57
CA VAL A 86 -2.99 -5.96 -1.01
C VAL A 86 -2.78 -7.02 -2.08
N SER A 87 -2.34 -6.60 -3.26
CA SER A 87 -1.97 -7.49 -4.36
C SER A 87 -0.57 -7.16 -4.86
N ARG A 88 0.15 -8.19 -5.29
CA ARG A 88 1.38 -8.03 -6.05
C ARG A 88 1.03 -8.20 -7.52
N LEU A 89 1.30 -7.18 -8.33
CA LEU A 89 1.06 -7.27 -9.76
C LEU A 89 2.32 -7.81 -10.46
N PRO A 90 2.18 -8.79 -11.37
CA PRO A 90 3.27 -9.19 -12.23
C PRO A 90 3.66 -8.05 -13.19
N LEU A 91 4.95 -7.96 -13.50
CA LEU A 91 5.49 -7.08 -14.55
C LEU A 91 4.71 -7.34 -15.85
N GLY A 92 3.89 -6.38 -16.27
CA GLY A 92 3.10 -6.47 -17.51
C GLY A 92 1.61 -6.11 -17.39
N LEU A 93 1.04 -6.00 -16.18
CA LEU A 93 -0.38 -5.63 -15.99
C LEU A 93 -0.63 -4.14 -15.76
N SER A 94 0.39 -3.28 -15.91
CA SER A 94 0.22 -1.81 -15.84
C SER A 94 -0.61 -1.22 -17.00
N GLY A 95 -1.16 -2.05 -17.89
CA GLY A 95 -1.98 -1.65 -19.04
C GLY A 95 -3.28 -2.42 -19.25
N ALA A 96 -3.74 -3.26 -18.30
CA ALA A 96 -5.01 -3.96 -18.42
C ALA A 96 -6.19 -3.06 -18.00
N GLY A 97 -6.36 -1.99 -18.76
CA GLY A 97 -7.42 -0.99 -18.61
C GLY A 97 -7.62 -0.25 -19.94
N LYS A 98 -7.71 -0.99 -21.04
CA LYS A 98 -8.26 -0.48 -22.30
C LYS A 98 -9.42 -1.37 -22.70
N SER A 99 -10.60 -0.76 -22.73
CA SER A 99 -11.82 -1.13 -23.44
C SER A 99 -12.17 -2.62 -23.55
N GLN A 100 -13.22 -2.99 -22.83
CA GLN A 100 -14.42 -3.49 -23.50
C GLN A 100 -15.64 -2.74 -22.96
#